data_AF-A0A2E6BKR5-F1
#
_entry.id   AF-A0A2E6BKR5-F1
#
_cell.length_a   1.000
_cell.length_b   1.000
_cell.length_c   1.000
_cell.angle_alpha   90.00
_cell.angle_beta   90.00
_cell.angle_gamma   90.00
#
_symmetry.space_group_name_H-M   'P 1'
#
loop_
_entity.id
_entity.type
_entity.pdbx_description
1 polymer ?
#
loop_
_entity_poly.entity_id
_entity_poly.type
_entity_poly.pdbx_seq_one_letter_code
_entity_poly.pdbx_strand_id
1 'polypeptide(L)'
;MKNYFYQDLSAHIWAGHSSKLVISAIDDLNQITKIEMKIKIPSKEFINKSAKTVLLIRKEIALRKIDLKKAENSLKFIIKKDSESLKNRVIYKKYEDVLSTFSKLKETPLNYSHILYDDLWQLSLLLEERENFVVKRELEKIEKLFFDSLKRKDTDEIIANTTELKQKIERLIKMRNENNYQDQHLKKSNEELQDRFEELNEEIKDLLNIGSKEKLNEKILQMKELTDTLRNPKKIDKEKMLKQAQKQNLINKLSELLNEQEIIMQESFNLASNRGMFEQSSQGSGGKSPKEKQDSLRNSLGNIMREISSSENEIPQELGRADRAMRQASRDLENGKPDRASNAQGRASEMIQRAMNSMVANLDSKKQDVYRSGNQQDRSTSNPSFTDSKNTTTDGSSSGGTIDVPAKYKEQEAKKIVRELYTRYKNAEKNVKEKKYIRRLLDWY
;
A
#
# COMPACT_ATOMS: atom_id res chain seq x y z
N MET A 1 -13.47 -13.04 -5.72
CA MET A 1 -12.84 -11.96 -6.51
C MET A 1 -12.63 -10.75 -5.61
N LYS A 2 -11.39 -10.37 -5.28
CA LYS A 2 -11.13 -9.14 -4.54
C LYS A 2 -10.85 -8.01 -5.54
N ASN A 3 -11.71 -7.00 -5.57
CA ASN A 3 -11.44 -5.77 -6.30
C ASN A 3 -10.33 -5.02 -5.56
N TYR A 4 -9.22 -4.76 -6.25
CA TYR A 4 -8.08 -4.02 -5.71
C TYR A 4 -8.32 -2.50 -5.74
N PHE A 5 -9.46 -2.06 -6.29
CA PHE A 5 -9.79 -0.65 -6.50
C PHE A 5 -10.92 -0.21 -5.59
N TYR A 6 -10.69 0.92 -4.93
CA TYR A 6 -11.73 1.64 -4.20
C TYR A 6 -12.73 2.23 -5.18
N GLN A 7 -14.02 2.10 -4.87
CA GLN A 7 -15.05 2.81 -5.62
C GLN A 7 -15.23 4.19 -5.00
N ASP A 8 -14.92 5.23 -5.77
CA ASP A 8 -15.17 6.61 -5.36
C ASP A 8 -16.68 6.89 -5.31
N LEU A 9 -17.20 6.98 -4.08
CA LEU A 9 -18.60 7.30 -3.83
C LEU A 9 -18.91 8.80 -3.91
N SER A 10 -17.89 9.67 -3.97
CA SER A 10 -18.09 11.12 -4.10
C SER A 10 -18.68 11.49 -5.47
N ALA A 11 -18.42 10.66 -6.48
CA ALA A 11 -19.02 10.74 -7.80
C ALA A 11 -20.50 10.31 -7.83
N HIS A 12 -21.04 9.73 -6.75
CA HIS A 12 -22.42 9.27 -6.72
C HIS A 12 -23.42 10.44 -6.77
N ILE A 13 -24.59 10.25 -7.40
CA ILE A 13 -25.62 11.31 -7.51
C ILE A 13 -26.15 11.77 -6.14
N TRP A 14 -26.13 10.86 -5.16
CA TRP A 14 -26.59 11.11 -3.78
C TRP A 14 -25.44 11.43 -2.81
N ALA A 15 -24.24 11.70 -3.31
CA ALA A 15 -23.12 12.14 -2.49
C ALA A 15 -23.51 13.36 -1.64
N GLY A 16 -23.19 13.31 -0.34
CA GLY A 16 -23.51 14.35 0.64
C GLY A 16 -24.91 14.25 1.26
N HIS A 17 -25.75 13.31 0.81
CA HIS A 17 -27.09 13.09 1.35
C HIS A 17 -27.16 11.90 2.31
N SER A 18 -28.04 12.01 3.31
CA SER A 18 -28.42 10.89 4.15
C SER A 18 -29.15 9.85 3.30
N SER A 19 -28.59 8.64 3.27
CA SER A 19 -29.04 7.50 2.50
C SER A 19 -29.25 6.30 3.41
N LYS A 20 -30.04 5.33 2.94
CA LYS A 20 -30.29 4.07 3.63
C LYS A 20 -29.45 2.97 2.97
N LEU A 21 -28.51 2.41 3.72
CA LEU A 21 -27.73 1.25 3.30
C LEU A 21 -28.47 -0.01 3.76
N VAL A 22 -28.74 -0.92 2.82
CA VAL A 22 -29.33 -2.23 3.10
C VAL A 22 -28.29 -3.29 2.76
N ILE A 23 -27.80 -3.97 3.78
CA ILE A 23 -26.85 -5.09 3.64
C ILE A 23 -27.68 -6.37 3.63
N SER A 24 -27.55 -7.17 2.58
CA SER A 24 -28.22 -8.48 2.48
C SER A 24 -27.16 -9.58 2.55
N ALA A 25 -27.30 -10.52 3.49
CA ALA A 25 -26.49 -11.73 3.57
C ALA A 25 -27.34 -12.91 3.08
N ILE A 26 -26.77 -13.72 2.19
CA ILE A 26 -27.40 -14.92 1.63
C ILE A 26 -26.58 -16.12 2.06
N ASP A 27 -27.19 -17.15 2.64
CA ASP A 27 -26.52 -18.39 3.00
C ASP A 27 -26.52 -19.42 1.85
N ASP A 28 -25.83 -20.55 2.04
CA ASP A 28 -25.75 -21.63 1.05
C ASP A 28 -27.11 -22.32 0.78
N LEU A 29 -28.11 -22.06 1.62
CA LEU A 29 -29.49 -22.52 1.49
C LEU A 29 -30.41 -21.45 0.85
N ASN A 30 -29.85 -20.36 0.31
CA ASN A 30 -30.54 -19.21 -0.28
C ASN A 30 -31.44 -18.41 0.68
N GLN A 31 -31.22 -18.49 1.99
CA GLN A 31 -31.93 -17.66 2.97
C GLN A 31 -31.31 -16.26 3.02
N ILE A 32 -32.14 -15.22 3.11
CA ILE A 32 -31.70 -13.82 3.04
C ILE A 32 -31.97 -13.10 4.36
N THR A 33 -30.92 -12.60 5.02
CA THR A 33 -31.03 -11.67 6.15
C THR A 33 -30.68 -10.25 5.69
N LYS A 34 -31.46 -9.25 6.12
CA LYS A 34 -31.23 -7.83 5.78
C LYS A 34 -30.96 -7.00 7.03
N ILE A 35 -29.93 -6.17 6.97
CA ILE A 35 -29.60 -5.15 7.98
C ILE A 35 -29.69 -3.79 7.32
N GLU A 36 -30.40 -2.86 7.97
CA GLU A 36 -30.58 -1.51 7.47
C GLU A 36 -29.86 -0.51 8.37
N MET A 37 -29.10 0.40 7.77
CA MET A 37 -28.44 1.48 8.50
C MET A 37 -28.50 2.80 7.74
N LYS A 38 -28.54 3.91 8.47
CA LYS A 38 -28.46 5.25 7.89
C LYS A 38 -26.99 5.61 7.71
N ILE A 39 -26.62 6.03 6.50
CA ILE A 39 -25.27 6.50 6.18
C ILE A 39 -25.35 7.84 5.45
N LYS A 40 -24.40 8.73 5.69
CA LYS A 40 -24.22 9.91 4.84
C LYS A 40 -23.17 9.56 3.79
N ILE A 41 -23.55 9.57 2.53
CA ILE A 41 -22.60 9.28 1.45
C ILE A 41 -21.56 10.40 1.44
N PRO A 42 -20.25 10.10 1.41
CA PRO A 42 -19.21 11.13 1.34
C PRO A 42 -19.38 11.97 0.06
N SER A 43 -19.16 13.28 0.17
CA SER A 43 -19.16 14.21 -0.97
C SER A 43 -17.84 14.94 -1.04
N LYS A 44 -17.34 15.17 -2.26
CA LYS A 44 -16.19 16.04 -2.49
C LYS A 44 -16.57 17.50 -2.25
N GLU A 45 -15.73 18.21 -1.51
CA GLU A 45 -15.83 19.66 -1.40
C GLU A 45 -15.00 20.31 -2.51
N PHE A 46 -15.63 21.25 -3.22
CA PHE A 46 -14.97 22.05 -4.24
C PHE A 46 -14.51 23.36 -3.61
N ILE A 47 -13.46 24.00 -4.12
CA ILE A 47 -13.02 25.34 -3.69
C ILE A 47 -13.43 26.36 -4.77
N ASN A 48 -13.28 26.00 -6.05
CA ASN A 48 -13.64 26.82 -7.20
C ASN A 48 -15.15 27.13 -7.20
N LYS A 49 -15.50 28.40 -7.35
CA LYS A 49 -16.89 28.90 -7.32
C LYS A 49 -17.71 28.34 -8.48
N SER A 50 -17.16 28.28 -9.69
CA SER A 50 -17.79 27.70 -10.87
C SER A 50 -18.03 26.20 -10.66
N ALA A 51 -17.01 25.47 -10.19
CA ALA A 51 -17.11 24.03 -9.91
C ALA A 51 -18.20 23.70 -8.88
N LYS A 52 -18.25 24.45 -7.76
CA LYS A 52 -19.32 24.35 -6.75
C LYS A 52 -20.70 24.53 -7.37
N THR A 53 -20.83 25.51 -8.25
CA THR A 53 -22.14 25.84 -8.84
C THR A 53 -22.58 24.78 -9.85
N VAL A 54 -21.65 24.22 -10.64
CA VAL A 54 -21.95 23.07 -11.51
C VAL A 54 -22.40 21.85 -10.69
N LEU A 55 -21.73 21.57 -9.57
CA LEU A 55 -22.16 20.50 -8.65
C LEU A 55 -23.54 20.77 -8.05
N LEU A 56 -23.85 22.02 -7.70
CA LEU A 56 -25.16 22.40 -7.21
C LEU A 56 -26.24 22.17 -8.27
N ILE A 57 -25.99 22.58 -9.52
CA ILE A 57 -26.90 22.33 -10.65
C ILE A 57 -27.16 20.82 -10.79
N ARG A 58 -26.11 19.99 -10.78
CA ARG A 58 -26.23 18.53 -10.82
C ARG A 58 -27.16 18.00 -9.72
N LYS A 59 -26.98 18.49 -8.49
CA LYS A 59 -27.77 18.11 -7.32
C LYS A 59 -29.23 18.56 -7.44
N GLU A 60 -29.48 19.78 -7.89
CA GLU A 60 -30.83 20.32 -8.06
C GLU A 60 -31.59 19.57 -9.16
N ILE A 61 -30.93 19.19 -10.25
CA ILE A 61 -31.52 18.34 -11.30
C ILE A 61 -31.88 16.96 -10.72
N ALA A 62 -30.99 16.33 -9.95
CA ALA A 62 -31.25 15.02 -9.33
C ALA A 62 -32.43 15.06 -8.35
N LEU A 63 -32.58 16.16 -7.60
CA LEU A 63 -33.68 16.38 -6.67
C LEU A 63 -34.94 16.95 -7.33
N ARG A 64 -34.95 17.16 -8.65
CA ARG A 64 -36.03 17.80 -9.40
C ARG A 64 -36.43 19.18 -8.84
N LYS A 65 -35.47 19.93 -8.31
CA LYS A 65 -35.65 21.28 -7.76
C LYS A 65 -35.49 22.39 -8.79
N ILE A 66 -34.88 22.09 -9.94
CA ILE A 66 -34.67 23.02 -11.04
C ILE A 66 -35.14 22.40 -12.35
N ASP A 67 -35.72 23.22 -13.22
CA ASP A 67 -36.06 22.84 -14.58
C ASP A 67 -34.81 22.74 -15.47
N LEU A 68 -34.80 21.83 -16.45
CA LEU A 68 -33.65 21.58 -17.31
C LEU A 68 -33.24 22.82 -18.11
N LYS A 69 -34.20 23.63 -18.59
CA LYS A 69 -33.90 24.86 -19.34
C LYS A 69 -33.28 25.92 -18.43
N LYS A 70 -33.75 26.02 -17.19
CA LYS A 70 -33.16 26.92 -16.18
C LYS A 70 -31.75 26.46 -15.82
N ALA A 71 -31.53 25.16 -15.61
CA ALA A 71 -30.21 24.59 -15.33
C ALA A 71 -29.21 24.84 -16.47
N GLU A 72 -29.62 24.63 -17.72
CA GLU A 72 -28.81 24.92 -18.91
C GLU A 72 -28.40 26.40 -18.96
N ASN A 73 -29.34 27.32 -18.73
CA ASN A 73 -29.06 28.77 -18.71
C ASN A 73 -28.14 29.18 -17.56
N SER A 74 -28.35 28.63 -16.37
CA SER A 74 -27.47 28.86 -15.21
C SER A 74 -26.04 28.41 -15.52
N LEU A 75 -25.88 27.21 -16.10
CA LEU A 75 -24.57 26.69 -16.51
C LEU A 75 -23.88 27.63 -17.52
N LYS A 76 -24.61 28.04 -18.57
CA LYS A 76 -24.09 29.00 -19.58
C LYS A 76 -23.62 30.31 -18.95
N PHE A 77 -24.40 30.85 -18.02
CA PHE A 77 -24.07 32.11 -17.34
C PHE A 77 -22.79 32.01 -16.50
N ILE A 78 -22.64 30.93 -15.73
CA ILE A 78 -21.48 30.73 -14.84
C ILE A 78 -20.20 30.56 -15.66
N ILE A 79 -20.24 29.71 -16.70
CA ILE A 79 -19.07 29.44 -17.52
C ILE A 79 -18.68 30.68 -18.36
N LYS A 80 -19.66 31.46 -18.84
CA LYS A 80 -19.38 32.74 -19.53
C LYS A 80 -18.70 33.76 -18.61
N LYS A 81 -19.04 33.77 -17.32
CA LYS A 81 -18.40 34.63 -16.32
C LYS A 81 -16.97 34.18 -15.99
N ASP A 82 -16.68 32.89 -16.13
CA ASP A 82 -15.37 32.28 -15.92
C ASP A 82 -14.56 32.28 -17.24
N SER A 83 -14.21 33.49 -17.70
CA SER A 83 -13.52 33.71 -18.98
C SER A 83 -12.17 32.99 -19.10
N GLU A 84 -11.54 32.66 -17.98
CA GLU A 84 -10.29 31.91 -17.93
C GLU A 84 -10.51 30.42 -18.20
N SER A 85 -11.56 29.82 -17.63
CA SER A 85 -11.93 28.42 -17.89
C SER A 85 -12.30 28.18 -19.36
N LEU A 86 -12.88 29.17 -20.04
CA LEU A 86 -13.19 29.12 -21.47
C LEU A 86 -11.95 29.11 -22.38
N LYS A 87 -10.79 29.60 -21.91
CA LYS A 87 -9.55 29.56 -22.69
C LYS A 87 -8.93 28.16 -22.72
N ASN A 88 -9.26 27.31 -21.75
CA ASN A 88 -8.77 25.94 -21.71
C ASN A 88 -9.58 25.06 -22.68
N ARG A 89 -8.93 24.53 -23.72
CA ARG A 89 -9.57 23.71 -24.75
C ARG A 89 -10.28 22.47 -24.20
N VAL A 90 -9.73 21.83 -23.16
CA VAL A 90 -10.30 20.62 -22.55
C VAL A 90 -11.58 20.94 -21.79
N ILE A 91 -11.55 22.01 -21.00
CA ILE A 91 -12.73 22.48 -20.26
C ILE A 91 -13.83 22.91 -21.23
N TYR A 92 -13.46 23.68 -22.26
CA TYR A 92 -14.39 24.14 -23.28
C TYR A 92 -15.06 22.96 -24.01
N LYS A 93 -14.29 21.96 -24.43
CA LYS A 93 -14.83 20.78 -25.10
C LYS A 93 -15.81 20.01 -24.22
N LYS A 94 -15.46 19.78 -22.94
CA LYS A 94 -16.38 19.09 -22.01
C LYS A 94 -17.65 19.90 -21.76
N TYR A 95 -17.55 21.22 -21.67
CA TYR A 95 -18.69 22.12 -21.54
C TYR A 95 -19.63 22.03 -22.76
N GLU A 96 -19.09 22.02 -23.98
CA GLU A 96 -19.86 21.80 -25.22
C GLU A 96 -20.58 20.44 -25.21
N ASP A 97 -19.90 19.37 -24.78
CA ASP A 97 -20.49 18.03 -24.67
C ASP A 97 -21.67 18.01 -23.67
N VAL A 98 -21.56 18.73 -22.55
CA VAL A 98 -22.65 18.92 -21.58
C VAL A 98 -23.83 19.67 -22.21
N LEU A 99 -23.58 20.76 -22.95
CA LEU A 99 -24.64 21.51 -23.63
C LEU A 99 -25.35 20.70 -24.72
N SER A 100 -24.60 19.87 -25.46
CA SER A 100 -25.16 18.92 -26.41
C SER A 100 -26.10 17.93 -25.70
N THR A 101 -25.70 17.45 -24.53
CA THR A 101 -26.50 16.54 -23.70
C THR A 101 -27.79 17.19 -23.21
N PHE A 102 -27.74 18.45 -22.75
CA PHE A 102 -28.96 19.21 -22.41
C PHE A 102 -29.91 19.38 -23.60
N SER A 103 -29.37 19.56 -24.81
CA SER A 103 -30.19 19.73 -26.01
C SER A 103 -30.94 18.46 -26.38
N LYS A 104 -30.29 17.29 -26.27
CA LYS A 104 -30.91 15.97 -26.54
C LYS A 104 -31.98 15.58 -25.52
N LEU A 105 -31.82 16.01 -24.27
CA LEU A 105 -32.80 15.75 -23.20
C LEU A 105 -34.16 16.45 -23.38
N LYS A 106 -34.29 17.34 -24.36
CA LYS A 106 -35.59 17.89 -24.76
C LYS A 106 -36.49 16.84 -25.41
N GLU A 107 -35.92 15.73 -25.88
CA GLU A 107 -36.60 14.67 -26.62
C GLU A 107 -36.82 13.40 -25.76
N THR A 108 -36.04 13.21 -24.70
CA THR A 108 -36.06 11.99 -23.87
C THR A 108 -36.22 12.31 -22.37
N PRO A 109 -37.06 11.56 -21.63
CA PRO A 109 -37.23 11.77 -20.19
C PRO A 109 -35.95 11.45 -19.41
N LEU A 110 -35.60 12.33 -18.46
CA LEU A 110 -34.40 12.18 -17.62
C LEU A 110 -34.59 11.08 -16.56
N ASN A 111 -33.74 10.05 -16.60
CA ASN A 111 -33.59 9.02 -15.56
C ASN A 111 -32.33 9.28 -14.71
N TYR A 112 -32.30 8.78 -13.47
CA TYR A 112 -31.18 8.85 -12.53
C TYR A 112 -29.86 8.26 -13.05
N SER A 113 -29.91 7.34 -14.03
CA SER A 113 -28.72 6.76 -14.68
C SER A 113 -28.24 7.54 -15.91
N HIS A 114 -28.83 8.71 -16.19
CA HIS A 114 -28.50 9.47 -17.39
C HIS A 114 -27.07 10.05 -17.33
N ILE A 115 -26.36 10.04 -18.47
CA ILE A 115 -24.95 10.45 -18.57
C ILE A 115 -24.70 11.90 -18.15
N LEU A 116 -25.71 12.77 -18.26
CA LEU A 116 -25.66 14.17 -17.81
C LEU A 116 -25.11 14.31 -16.37
N TYR A 117 -25.46 13.41 -15.45
CA TYR A 117 -24.99 13.49 -14.07
C TYR A 117 -23.49 13.24 -13.95
N ASP A 118 -22.94 12.31 -14.75
CA ASP A 118 -21.50 12.05 -14.81
C ASP A 118 -20.79 13.20 -15.54
N ASP A 119 -21.38 13.74 -16.60
CA ASP A 119 -20.80 14.86 -17.34
C ASP A 119 -20.69 16.14 -16.51
N LEU A 120 -21.73 16.48 -15.73
CA LEU A 120 -21.70 17.62 -14.81
C LEU A 120 -20.68 17.40 -13.68
N TRP A 121 -20.55 16.17 -13.19
CA TRP A 121 -19.53 15.82 -12.20
C TRP A 121 -18.12 16.01 -12.77
N GLN A 122 -17.84 15.45 -13.94
CA GLN A 122 -16.55 15.59 -14.60
C GLN A 122 -16.24 17.05 -14.95
N LEU A 123 -17.23 17.83 -15.38
CA LEU A 123 -17.07 19.27 -15.61
C LEU A 123 -16.72 20.01 -14.32
N SER A 124 -17.39 19.70 -13.20
CA SER A 124 -17.04 20.29 -11.90
C SER A 124 -15.60 19.96 -11.48
N LEU A 125 -15.15 18.73 -11.71
CA LEU A 125 -13.77 18.30 -11.44
C LEU A 125 -12.74 19.01 -12.32
N LEU A 126 -13.03 19.16 -13.60
CA LEU A 126 -12.19 19.89 -14.54
C LEU A 126 -12.06 21.38 -14.19
N LEU A 127 -13.13 22.02 -13.72
CA LEU A 127 -13.10 23.41 -13.28
C LEU A 127 -12.27 23.60 -12.00
N GLU A 128 -12.28 22.61 -11.11
CA GLU A 128 -11.53 22.65 -9.84
C GLU A 128 -10.04 22.42 -10.03
N GLU A 129 -9.69 21.37 -10.75
CA GLU A 129 -8.31 20.87 -10.82
C GLU A 129 -7.62 21.23 -12.15
N ARG A 130 -8.36 21.83 -13.10
CA ARG A 130 -7.88 22.21 -14.43
C ARG A 130 -7.14 21.04 -15.10
N GLU A 131 -5.93 21.28 -15.59
CA GLU A 131 -5.13 20.25 -16.27
C GLU A 131 -4.68 19.11 -15.32
N ASN A 132 -4.60 19.36 -14.01
CA ASN A 132 -4.23 18.32 -13.03
C ASN A 132 -5.28 17.20 -12.97
N PHE A 133 -6.55 17.47 -13.29
CA PHE A 133 -7.59 16.44 -13.30
C PHE A 133 -7.32 15.36 -14.35
N VAL A 134 -6.97 15.77 -15.56
CA VAL A 134 -6.76 14.85 -16.69
C VAL A 134 -5.61 13.90 -16.36
N VAL A 135 -4.50 14.45 -15.86
CA VAL A 135 -3.32 13.66 -15.50
C VAL A 135 -3.61 12.72 -14.33
N LYS A 136 -4.34 13.15 -13.30
CA LYS A 136 -4.74 12.26 -12.20
C LYS A 136 -5.66 11.13 -12.65
N ARG A 137 -6.61 11.41 -13.56
CA ARG A 137 -7.50 10.37 -14.11
C ARG A 137 -6.74 9.37 -14.98
N GLU A 138 -5.78 9.84 -15.77
CA GLU A 138 -4.87 8.96 -16.51
C GLU A 138 -4.01 8.13 -15.56
N LEU A 139 -3.51 8.74 -14.48
CA LEU A 139 -2.76 8.06 -13.43
C LEU A 139 -3.57 6.91 -12.79
N GLU A 140 -4.82 7.17 -12.41
CA GLU A 140 -5.71 6.13 -11.84
C GLU A 140 -5.97 4.98 -12.83
N LYS A 141 -6.11 5.28 -14.12
CA LYS A 141 -6.30 4.25 -15.15
C LYS A 141 -5.05 3.40 -15.33
N ILE A 142 -3.87 4.01 -15.41
CA ILE A 142 -2.64 3.26 -15.62
C ILE A 142 -2.23 2.47 -14.38
N GLU A 143 -2.46 3.01 -13.18
CA GLU A 143 -2.34 2.29 -11.92
C GLU A 143 -3.22 1.03 -11.95
N LYS A 144 -4.45 1.17 -12.45
CA LYS A 144 -5.35 0.02 -12.60
C LYS A 144 -4.82 -1.04 -13.56
N LEU A 145 -4.35 -0.61 -14.73
CA LEU A 145 -3.76 -1.51 -15.73
C LEU A 145 -2.52 -2.23 -15.18
N PHE A 146 -1.65 -1.52 -14.44
CA PHE A 146 -0.49 -2.09 -13.77
C PHE A 146 -0.87 -3.18 -12.76
N PHE A 147 -1.82 -2.92 -11.86
CA PHE A 147 -2.27 -3.95 -10.91
C PHE A 147 -2.99 -5.12 -11.58
N ASP A 148 -3.70 -4.87 -12.69
CA ASP A 148 -4.33 -5.93 -13.44
C ASP A 148 -3.30 -6.79 -14.20
N SER A 149 -2.23 -6.21 -14.73
CA SER A 149 -1.13 -6.99 -15.34
C SER A 149 -0.36 -7.83 -14.31
N LEU A 150 -0.20 -7.34 -13.08
CA LEU A 150 0.34 -8.13 -11.96
C LEU A 150 -0.49 -9.40 -11.67
N LYS A 151 -1.82 -9.32 -11.76
CA LYS A 151 -2.70 -10.50 -11.57
C LYS A 151 -2.57 -11.49 -12.71
N ARG A 152 -2.46 -10.98 -13.95
CA ARG A 152 -2.26 -11.80 -15.15
C ARG A 152 -0.87 -12.43 -15.20
N LYS A 153 0.08 -11.92 -14.42
CA LYS A 153 1.50 -12.35 -14.39
C LYS A 153 2.19 -12.18 -15.74
N ASP A 154 1.78 -11.17 -16.50
CA ASP A 154 2.34 -10.83 -17.80
C ASP A 154 3.48 -9.84 -17.60
N THR A 155 4.73 -10.32 -17.72
CA THR A 155 5.93 -9.51 -17.47
C THR A 155 6.04 -8.31 -18.39
N ASP A 156 5.67 -8.45 -19.66
CA ASP A 156 5.83 -7.41 -20.66
C ASP A 156 4.80 -6.30 -20.43
N GLU A 157 3.55 -6.68 -20.14
CA GLU A 157 2.52 -5.72 -19.74
C GLU A 157 2.85 -5.03 -18.40
N ILE A 158 3.44 -5.74 -17.43
CA ILE A 158 3.88 -5.13 -16.17
C ILE A 158 4.96 -4.08 -16.44
N ILE A 159 5.99 -4.39 -17.23
CA ILE A 159 7.06 -3.43 -17.56
C ILE A 159 6.51 -2.20 -18.29
N ALA A 160 5.63 -2.41 -19.28
CA ALA A 160 5.00 -1.32 -20.03
C ALA A 160 4.16 -0.42 -19.11
N ASN A 161 3.27 -1.02 -18.30
CA ASN A 161 2.39 -0.27 -17.41
C ASN A 161 3.17 0.44 -16.28
N THR A 162 4.26 -0.15 -15.78
CA THR A 162 5.13 0.50 -14.78
C THR A 162 5.81 1.74 -15.36
N THR A 163 6.29 1.62 -16.60
CA THR A 163 6.95 2.72 -17.30
C THR A 163 5.96 3.86 -17.61
N GLU A 164 4.74 3.54 -18.05
CA GLU A 164 3.71 4.54 -18.29
C GLU A 164 3.26 5.20 -16.97
N LEU A 165 3.13 4.42 -15.88
CA LEU A 165 2.84 4.94 -14.54
C LEU A 165 3.89 5.98 -14.12
N LYS A 166 5.18 5.68 -14.30
CA LYS A 166 6.29 6.63 -14.05
C LYS A 166 6.08 7.93 -14.81
N GLN A 167 5.83 7.86 -16.12
CA GLN A 167 5.64 9.05 -16.95
C GLN A 167 4.44 9.91 -16.51
N LYS A 168 3.32 9.30 -16.08
CA LYS A 168 2.17 10.04 -15.57
C LYS A 168 2.49 10.75 -14.24
N ILE A 169 3.27 10.11 -13.38
CA ILE A 169 3.74 10.67 -12.11
C ILE A 169 4.67 11.87 -12.35
N GLU A 170 5.68 11.73 -13.21
CA GLU A 170 6.61 12.81 -13.58
C GLU A 170 5.85 14.02 -14.12
N ARG A 171 4.87 13.79 -15.00
CA ARG A 171 4.01 14.84 -15.53
C ARG A 171 3.22 15.54 -14.41
N LEU A 172 2.65 14.78 -13.48
CA LEU A 172 1.91 15.35 -12.34
C LEU A 172 2.80 16.17 -11.41
N ILE A 173 4.02 15.70 -11.13
CA ILE A 173 5.03 16.40 -10.33
C ILE A 173 5.43 17.71 -11.01
N LYS A 174 5.73 17.68 -12.31
CA LYS A 174 6.08 18.87 -13.08
C LYS A 174 4.98 19.93 -13.01
N MET A 175 3.74 19.53 -13.27
CA MET A 175 2.59 20.43 -13.21
C MET A 175 2.35 20.98 -11.80
N ARG A 176 2.59 20.18 -10.75
CA ARG A 176 2.52 20.66 -9.37
C ARG A 176 3.59 21.72 -9.08
N ASN A 177 4.83 21.50 -9.52
CA ASN A 177 5.93 22.43 -9.33
C ASN A 177 5.72 23.75 -10.07
N GLU A 178 5.12 23.69 -11.27
CA GLU A 178 4.72 24.87 -12.05
C GLU A 178 3.60 25.67 -11.37
N ASN A 179 2.59 24.99 -10.82
CA ASN A 179 1.47 25.63 -10.11
C ASN A 179 1.86 26.22 -8.75
N ASN A 180 2.85 25.65 -8.06
CA ASN A 180 3.32 26.09 -6.73
C ASN A 180 4.73 26.69 -6.81
N TYR A 181 4.94 27.65 -7.70
CA TYR A 181 6.27 28.18 -8.02
C TYR A 181 7.04 28.77 -6.82
N GLN A 182 6.33 29.23 -5.78
CA GLN A 182 6.90 29.92 -4.63
C GLN A 182 7.30 29.02 -3.44
N ASP A 183 6.91 27.74 -3.43
CA ASP A 183 7.22 26.84 -2.32
C ASP A 183 8.45 25.97 -2.63
N GLN A 184 9.63 26.45 -2.22
CA GLN A 184 10.89 25.72 -2.39
C GLN A 184 10.93 24.39 -1.62
N HIS A 185 10.25 24.28 -0.48
CA HIS A 185 10.21 23.04 0.29
C HIS A 185 9.37 21.98 -0.43
N LEU A 186 8.24 22.37 -1.01
CA LEU A 186 7.40 21.48 -1.79
C LEU A 186 8.10 21.01 -3.07
N LYS A 187 8.84 21.89 -3.76
CA LYS A 187 9.62 21.51 -4.95
C LYS A 187 10.67 20.45 -4.61
N LYS A 188 11.46 20.69 -3.57
CA LYS A 188 12.47 19.72 -3.10
C LYS A 188 11.84 18.38 -2.71
N SER A 189 10.71 18.40 -2.00
CA SER A 189 9.99 17.17 -1.65
C SER A 189 9.45 16.44 -2.88
N ASN A 190 9.02 17.14 -3.93
CA ASN A 190 8.57 16.50 -5.16
C ASN A 190 9.73 15.95 -5.99
N GLU A 191 10.90 16.60 -5.97
CA GLU A 191 12.14 16.08 -6.59
C GLU A 191 12.57 14.77 -5.91
N GLU A 192 12.62 14.74 -4.57
CA GLU A 192 12.94 13.51 -3.82
C GLU A 192 11.94 12.37 -4.08
N LEU A 193 10.65 12.71 -4.27
CA LEU A 193 9.64 11.71 -4.65
C LEU A 193 9.87 11.19 -6.07
N GLN A 194 10.21 12.08 -7.01
CA GLN A 194 10.49 11.72 -8.39
C GLN A 194 11.66 10.73 -8.48
N ASP A 195 12.75 11.00 -7.78
CA ASP A 195 13.93 10.13 -7.76
C ASP A 195 13.59 8.73 -7.22
N ARG A 196 12.82 8.66 -6.13
CA ARG A 196 12.36 7.38 -5.56
C ARG A 196 11.49 6.57 -6.52
N PHE A 197 10.63 7.25 -7.29
CA PHE A 197 9.81 6.57 -8.29
C PHE A 197 10.65 6.03 -9.46
N GLU A 198 11.68 6.76 -9.86
CA GLU A 198 12.63 6.34 -10.89
C GLU A 198 13.39 5.09 -10.43
N GLU A 199 13.94 5.10 -9.22
CA GLU A 199 14.62 3.95 -8.62
C GLU A 199 13.69 2.72 -8.55
N LEU A 200 12.47 2.88 -8.01
CA LEU A 200 11.52 1.78 -7.90
C LEU A 200 11.09 1.21 -9.25
N ASN A 201 10.93 2.06 -10.26
CA ASN A 201 10.59 1.61 -11.60
C ASN A 201 11.68 0.71 -12.18
N GLU A 202 12.95 1.08 -12.04
CA GLU A 202 14.07 0.26 -12.51
C GLU A 202 14.22 -1.02 -11.69
N GLU A 203 14.10 -0.95 -10.36
CA GLU A 203 14.13 -2.15 -9.50
C GLU A 203 13.01 -3.15 -9.85
N ILE A 204 11.79 -2.66 -10.12
CA ILE A 204 10.67 -3.53 -10.54
C ILE A 204 11.00 -4.22 -11.87
N LYS A 205 11.55 -3.50 -12.86
CA LYS A 205 11.96 -4.08 -14.14
C LYS A 205 13.03 -5.16 -13.95
N ASP A 206 14.06 -4.88 -13.17
CA ASP A 206 15.14 -5.83 -12.89
C ASP A 206 14.62 -7.08 -12.18
N LEU A 207 13.76 -6.91 -11.19
CA LEU A 207 13.17 -8.02 -10.45
C LEU A 207 12.24 -8.88 -11.30
N LEU A 208 11.54 -8.29 -12.28
CA LEU A 208 10.75 -9.02 -13.27
C LEU A 208 11.65 -9.82 -14.22
N ASN A 209 12.75 -9.22 -14.68
CA ASN A 209 13.72 -9.90 -15.56
C ASN A 209 14.42 -11.07 -14.86
N ILE A 210 14.68 -10.96 -13.56
CA ILE A 210 15.39 -11.96 -12.76
C ILE A 210 14.43 -12.99 -12.11
N GLY A 211 13.11 -12.72 -12.11
CA GLY A 211 12.08 -13.63 -11.59
C GLY A 211 11.94 -13.66 -10.05
N SER A 212 12.46 -12.67 -9.33
CA SER A 212 12.46 -12.64 -7.86
C SER A 212 11.12 -12.13 -7.28
N LYS A 213 10.14 -13.04 -7.18
CA LYS A 213 8.77 -12.75 -6.73
C LYS A 213 8.66 -12.14 -5.33
N GLU A 214 9.49 -12.56 -4.38
CA GLU A 214 9.43 -12.05 -2.99
C GLU A 214 9.79 -10.55 -2.92
N LYS A 215 10.92 -10.17 -3.51
CA LYS A 215 11.35 -8.76 -3.57
C LYS A 215 10.44 -7.90 -4.44
N LEU A 216 9.88 -8.47 -5.52
CA LEU A 216 8.97 -7.75 -6.41
C LEU A 216 7.71 -7.26 -5.66
N ASN A 217 7.12 -8.10 -4.81
CA ASN A 217 5.95 -7.74 -4.01
C ASN A 217 6.25 -6.58 -3.04
N GLU A 218 7.46 -6.54 -2.47
CA GLU A 218 7.91 -5.45 -1.61
C GLU A 218 7.95 -4.12 -2.38
N LYS A 219 8.56 -4.12 -3.57
CA LYS A 219 8.67 -2.92 -4.40
C LYS A 219 7.33 -2.44 -4.96
N ILE A 220 6.42 -3.36 -5.28
CA ILE A 220 5.03 -3.02 -5.66
C ILE A 220 4.31 -2.31 -4.52
N LEU A 221 4.49 -2.75 -3.28
CA LEU A 221 3.90 -2.10 -2.12
C LEU A 221 4.45 -0.68 -1.94
N GLN A 222 5.77 -0.51 -2.05
CA GLN A 222 6.43 0.80 -1.99
C GLN A 222 5.91 1.74 -3.10
N MET A 223 5.79 1.25 -4.33
CA MET A 223 5.23 2.00 -5.47
C MET A 223 3.80 2.49 -5.20
N LYS A 224 2.97 1.64 -4.60
CA LYS A 224 1.60 2.00 -4.23
C LYS A 224 1.57 3.12 -3.18
N GLU A 225 2.38 3.00 -2.13
CA GLU A 225 2.43 3.98 -1.04
C GLU A 225 2.88 5.36 -1.54
N LEU A 226 3.88 5.41 -2.42
CA LEU A 226 4.31 6.66 -3.02
C LEU A 226 3.22 7.26 -3.92
N THR A 227 2.51 6.43 -4.70
CA THR A 227 1.41 6.87 -5.57
C THR A 227 0.27 7.47 -4.74
N ASP A 228 -0.09 6.82 -3.63
CA ASP A 228 -1.10 7.32 -2.68
C ASP A 228 -0.68 8.66 -2.05
N THR A 229 0.59 8.77 -1.66
CA THR A 229 1.18 10.02 -1.12
C THR A 229 1.10 11.15 -2.15
N LEU A 230 1.40 10.85 -3.41
CA LEU A 230 1.34 11.80 -4.50
C LEU A 230 -0.10 12.23 -4.79
N ARG A 231 -1.07 11.32 -4.73
CA ARG A 231 -2.49 11.62 -4.99
C ARG A 231 -3.11 12.50 -3.90
N ASN A 232 -2.75 12.29 -2.64
CA ASN A 232 -3.37 12.91 -1.48
C ASN A 232 -2.38 13.68 -0.58
N PRO A 233 -1.73 14.75 -1.08
CA PRO A 233 -0.69 15.48 -0.32
C PRO A 233 -1.19 16.18 0.95
N LYS A 234 -2.52 16.31 1.15
CA LYS A 234 -3.14 17.11 2.23
C LYS A 234 -3.50 16.34 3.51
N LYS A 235 -3.18 15.05 3.63
CA LYS A 235 -3.43 14.26 4.86
C LYS A 235 -2.16 13.62 5.43
N ILE A 236 -1.05 14.36 5.49
CA ILE A 236 0.10 13.93 6.29
C ILE A 236 -0.06 14.49 7.69
N ASP A 237 -0.67 13.71 8.56
CA ASP A 237 -0.57 13.91 10.00
C ASP A 237 0.89 13.59 10.39
N LYS A 238 1.73 14.62 10.53
CA LYS A 238 3.19 14.50 10.71
C LYS A 238 3.57 13.50 11.81
N GLU A 239 2.74 13.42 12.85
CA GLU A 239 2.94 12.51 13.98
C GLU A 239 2.70 11.04 13.61
N LYS A 240 1.72 10.75 12.74
CA LYS A 240 1.44 9.39 12.25
C LYS A 240 2.48 8.91 11.24
N MET A 241 2.99 9.80 10.40
CA MET A 241 4.07 9.48 9.46
C MET A 241 5.36 9.10 10.22
N LEU A 242 5.71 9.87 11.26
CA LEU A 242 6.86 9.58 12.12
C LEU A 242 6.70 8.23 12.83
N LYS A 243 5.52 7.95 13.40
CA LYS A 243 5.20 6.68 14.05
C LYS A 243 5.24 5.49 13.07
N GLN A 244 4.84 5.68 11.81
CA GLN A 244 4.89 4.62 10.79
C GLN A 244 6.32 4.38 10.29
N ALA A 245 7.11 5.43 10.05
CA ALA A 245 8.52 5.33 9.69
C ALA A 245 9.35 4.66 10.80
N GLN A 246 9.09 5.00 12.07
CA GLN A 246 9.71 4.35 13.23
C GLN A 246 9.37 2.86 13.30
N LYS A 247 8.11 2.48 13.03
CA LYS A 247 7.71 1.06 12.99
C LYS A 247 8.36 0.28 11.84
N GLN A 248 8.50 0.88 10.67
CA GLN A 248 9.20 0.25 9.55
C GLN A 248 10.69 0.04 9.86
N ASN A 249 11.33 1.01 10.51
CA ASN A 249 12.72 0.91 10.95
C ASN A 249 12.90 -0.26 11.94
N LEU A 250 11.99 -0.43 12.90
CA LEU A 250 12.00 -1.56 13.84
C LEU A 250 11.91 -2.92 13.13
N ILE A 251 11.05 -3.04 12.11
CA ILE A 251 10.93 -4.27 11.30
C ILE A 251 12.24 -4.55 10.55
N ASN A 252 12.85 -3.52 9.96
CA ASN A 252 14.12 -3.67 9.25
C ASN A 252 15.23 -4.15 10.20
N LYS A 253 15.34 -3.57 11.40
CA LYS A 253 16.30 -4.00 12.43
C LYS A 253 16.09 -5.46 12.88
N LEU A 254 14.83 -5.89 13.02
CA LEU A 254 14.51 -7.29 13.33
C LEU A 254 14.85 -8.23 12.18
N SER A 255 14.67 -7.79 10.94
CA SER A 255 15.06 -8.57 9.75
C SER A 255 16.57 -8.72 9.64
N GLU A 256 17.34 -7.66 9.92
CA GLU A 256 18.81 -7.72 9.95
C GLU A 256 19.30 -8.67 11.04
N LEU A 257 18.72 -8.57 12.25
CA LEU A 257 19.04 -9.45 13.37
C LEU A 257 18.72 -10.92 13.05
N LEU A 258 17.61 -11.18 12.34
CA LEU A 258 17.24 -12.53 11.91
C LEU A 258 18.27 -13.11 10.92
N ASN A 259 18.75 -12.31 9.97
CA ASN A 259 19.78 -12.73 9.02
C ASN A 259 21.09 -13.10 9.75
N GLU A 260 21.54 -12.26 10.69
CA GLU A 260 22.72 -12.55 11.51
C GLU A 260 22.54 -13.79 12.38
N GLN A 261 21.34 -14.00 12.92
CA GLN A 261 21.01 -15.18 13.70
C GLN A 261 21.08 -16.47 12.88
N GLU A 262 20.74 -16.42 11.59
CA GLU A 262 20.87 -17.54 10.65
C GLU A 262 22.35 -17.88 10.39
N ILE A 263 23.21 -16.87 10.21
CA ILE A 263 24.66 -17.06 10.00
C ILE A 263 25.28 -17.80 11.20
N ILE A 264 25.04 -17.32 12.42
CA ILE A 264 25.61 -17.94 13.62
C ILE A 264 25.01 -19.32 13.89
N MET A 265 23.76 -19.55 13.50
CA MET A 265 23.14 -20.87 13.57
C MET A 265 23.82 -21.87 12.62
N GLN A 266 24.17 -21.45 11.41
CA GLN A 266 24.97 -22.25 10.47
C GLN A 266 26.37 -22.52 11.01
N GLU A 267 27.04 -21.51 11.59
CA GLU A 267 28.34 -21.70 12.27
C GLU A 267 28.24 -22.73 13.40
N SER A 268 27.18 -22.65 14.22
CA SER A 268 26.93 -23.60 15.30
C SER A 268 26.66 -25.01 14.75
N PHE A 269 25.90 -25.14 13.67
CA PHE A 269 25.67 -26.42 13.00
C PHE A 269 26.96 -27.03 12.42
N ASN A 270 27.84 -26.22 11.85
CA ASN A 270 29.13 -26.66 11.33
C ASN A 270 30.08 -27.10 12.46
N LEU A 271 30.10 -26.38 13.59
CA LEU A 271 30.86 -26.76 14.78
C LEU A 271 30.36 -28.08 15.40
N ALA A 272 29.06 -28.29 15.37
CA ALA A 272 28.42 -29.55 15.74
C ALA A 272 28.86 -30.70 14.82
N SER A 273 28.84 -30.47 13.50
CA SER A 273 29.20 -31.48 12.50
C SER A 273 30.68 -31.84 12.51
N ASN A 274 31.55 -30.88 12.81
CA ASN A 274 33.01 -31.08 12.88
C ASN A 274 33.49 -31.72 14.19
N ARG A 275 32.61 -32.02 15.15
CA ARG A 275 33.01 -32.71 16.39
C ARG A 275 33.38 -34.18 16.21
N GLY A 276 33.04 -34.79 15.08
CA GLY A 276 33.37 -36.18 14.77
C GLY A 276 34.69 -36.39 14.03
N MET A 277 35.38 -35.32 13.61
CA MET A 277 36.62 -35.39 12.83
C MET A 277 37.56 -34.28 13.31
N PHE A 278 38.75 -34.67 13.78
CA PHE A 278 39.85 -33.81 14.26
C PHE A 278 39.83 -33.34 15.74
N GLU A 279 40.36 -34.21 16.62
CA GLU A 279 41.22 -33.78 17.72
C GLU A 279 42.62 -33.42 17.15
N GLN A 280 42.81 -32.20 16.66
CA GLN A 280 44.10 -31.48 16.77
C GLN A 280 44.04 -30.16 15.98
N SER A 281 44.63 -29.13 16.57
CA SER A 281 44.99 -27.82 16.00
C SER A 281 43.86 -26.79 15.82
N SER A 282 43.84 -25.76 16.65
CA SER A 282 44.60 -24.52 16.40
C SER A 282 44.07 -23.43 17.32
N GLN A 283 44.84 -23.19 18.38
CA GLN A 283 44.71 -22.04 19.26
C GLN A 283 45.38 -20.86 18.56
N GLY A 284 44.60 -19.96 17.95
CA GLY A 284 45.14 -18.73 17.37
C GLY A 284 44.42 -18.24 16.12
N SER A 285 43.28 -17.58 16.31
CA SER A 285 42.72 -16.62 15.34
C SER A 285 41.82 -15.68 16.13
N GLY A 286 42.17 -14.39 16.22
CA GLY A 286 41.50 -13.36 17.02
C GLY A 286 40.10 -12.95 16.52
N GLY A 287 39.29 -13.90 16.06
CA GLY A 287 37.89 -13.70 15.73
C GLY A 287 37.00 -13.91 16.96
N LYS A 288 35.91 -13.13 17.06
CA LYS A 288 34.92 -13.27 18.14
C LYS A 288 34.42 -14.72 18.21
N SER A 289 34.38 -15.28 19.42
CA SER A 289 33.87 -16.63 19.64
C SER A 289 32.38 -16.74 19.24
N PRO A 290 31.87 -17.91 18.82
CA PRO A 290 30.44 -18.08 18.48
C PRO A 290 29.50 -17.64 19.61
N LYS A 291 29.93 -17.83 20.87
CA LYS A 291 29.24 -17.34 22.07
C LYS A 291 29.15 -15.81 22.07
N GLU A 292 30.27 -15.11 21.87
CA GLU A 292 30.31 -13.64 21.85
C GLU A 292 29.42 -13.06 20.74
N LYS A 293 29.41 -13.70 19.57
CA LYS A 293 28.49 -13.30 18.48
C LYS A 293 27.02 -13.49 18.90
N GLN A 294 26.68 -14.62 19.52
CA GLN A 294 25.32 -14.88 20.01
C GLN A 294 24.89 -13.90 21.12
N ASP A 295 25.79 -13.57 22.05
CA ASP A 295 25.52 -12.58 23.10
C ASP A 295 25.34 -11.18 22.51
N SER A 296 26.10 -10.82 21.47
CA SER A 296 25.92 -9.58 20.71
C SER A 296 24.52 -9.51 20.09
N LEU A 297 24.03 -10.58 19.46
CA LEU A 297 22.68 -10.61 18.89
C LEU A 297 21.60 -10.50 19.95
N ARG A 298 21.76 -11.18 21.10
CA ARG A 298 20.82 -11.04 22.22
C ARG A 298 20.77 -9.60 22.71
N ASN A 299 21.93 -8.94 22.81
CA ASN A 299 21.99 -7.53 23.23
C ASN A 299 21.31 -6.60 22.21
N SER A 300 21.49 -6.84 20.91
CA SER A 300 20.78 -6.13 19.84
C SER A 300 19.27 -6.32 19.94
N LEU A 301 18.80 -7.54 20.19
CA LEU A 301 17.37 -7.83 20.41
C LEU A 301 16.85 -7.07 21.64
N GLY A 302 17.64 -7.02 22.72
CA GLY A 302 17.35 -6.23 23.92
C GLY A 302 17.24 -4.73 23.66
N ASN A 303 18.08 -4.18 22.79
CA ASN A 303 18.00 -2.77 22.36
C ASN A 303 16.70 -2.51 21.59
N ILE A 304 16.34 -3.38 20.65
CA ILE A 304 15.11 -3.26 19.86
C ILE A 304 13.88 -3.33 20.78
N MET A 305 13.86 -4.25 21.74
CA MET A 305 12.77 -4.34 22.73
C MET A 305 12.63 -3.07 23.58
N ARG A 306 13.75 -2.44 23.97
CA ARG A 306 13.73 -1.14 24.67
C ARG A 306 13.16 -0.02 23.78
N GLU A 307 13.58 0.04 22.52
CA GLU A 307 13.09 1.02 21.55
C GLU A 307 11.58 0.90 21.31
N ILE A 308 11.06 -0.33 21.26
CA ILE A 308 9.62 -0.61 21.19
C ILE A 308 8.91 -0.09 22.45
N SER A 309 9.46 -0.38 23.64
CA SER A 309 8.90 0.06 24.91
C SER A 309 8.87 1.59 25.04
N SER A 310 9.89 2.28 24.54
CA SER A 310 9.95 3.75 24.54
C SER A 310 8.98 4.39 23.55
N SER A 311 8.49 3.64 22.56
CA SER A 311 7.58 4.13 21.52
C SER A 311 6.09 3.96 21.87
N GLU A 312 5.76 3.79 23.17
CA GLU A 312 4.41 3.49 23.69
C GLU A 312 3.73 2.27 23.03
N ASN A 313 4.51 1.37 22.42
CA ASN A 313 3.99 0.14 21.83
C ASN A 313 4.25 -1.03 22.79
N GLU A 314 3.27 -1.93 22.91
CA GLU A 314 3.46 -3.18 23.65
C GLU A 314 4.50 -4.06 22.95
N ILE A 315 5.47 -4.57 23.73
CA ILE A 315 6.48 -5.51 23.22
C ILE A 315 5.78 -6.84 22.91
N PRO A 316 5.87 -7.37 21.68
CA PRO A 316 5.33 -8.67 21.37
C PRO A 316 5.91 -9.76 22.28
N GLN A 317 5.05 -10.63 22.80
CA GLN A 317 5.45 -11.69 23.74
C GLN A 317 6.48 -12.65 23.13
N GLU A 318 6.44 -12.80 21.80
CA GLU A 318 7.33 -13.58 20.99
C GLU A 318 8.78 -13.08 21.08
N LEU A 319 9.02 -11.76 21.13
CA LEU A 319 10.38 -11.23 21.31
C LEU A 319 10.96 -11.59 22.67
N GLY A 320 10.14 -11.62 23.72
CA GLY A 320 10.55 -12.11 25.03
C GLY A 320 10.86 -13.62 25.06
N ARG A 321 10.16 -14.42 24.25
CA ARG A 321 10.47 -15.86 24.06
C ARG A 321 11.77 -16.04 23.26
N ALA A 322 12.00 -15.20 22.26
CA ALA A 322 13.23 -15.17 21.48
C ALA A 322 14.45 -14.86 22.36
N ASP A 323 14.39 -13.84 23.24
CA ASP A 323 15.49 -13.51 24.15
C ASP A 323 15.88 -14.69 25.05
N ARG A 324 14.89 -15.39 25.62
CA ARG A 324 15.14 -16.58 26.46
C ARG A 324 15.79 -17.70 25.66
N ALA A 325 15.36 -17.92 24.42
CA ALA A 325 15.94 -18.91 23.52
C ALA A 325 17.39 -18.55 23.14
N MET A 326 17.68 -17.28 22.85
CA MET A 326 19.04 -16.79 22.59
C MET A 326 19.94 -16.92 23.81
N ARG A 327 19.43 -16.65 25.02
CA ARG A 327 20.18 -16.86 26.26
C ARG A 327 20.51 -18.34 26.49
N GLN A 328 19.59 -19.23 26.13
CA GLN A 328 19.86 -20.67 26.16
C GLN A 328 20.93 -21.05 25.14
N ALA A 329 20.88 -20.49 23.92
CA ALA A 329 21.92 -20.69 22.91
C ALA A 329 23.30 -20.24 23.38
N SER A 330 23.43 -19.05 24.00
CA SER A 330 24.71 -18.58 24.56
C SER A 330 25.27 -19.55 25.59
N ARG A 331 24.43 -20.06 26.50
CA ARG A 331 24.84 -21.06 27.50
C ARG A 331 25.25 -22.37 26.86
N ASP A 332 24.52 -22.85 25.86
CA ASP A 332 24.86 -24.09 25.17
C ASP A 332 26.18 -23.94 24.39
N LEU A 333 26.44 -22.78 23.76
CA LEU A 333 27.73 -22.50 23.12
C LEU A 333 28.88 -22.42 24.14
N GLU A 334 28.65 -21.78 25.29
CA GLU A 334 29.61 -21.71 26.40
C GLU A 334 29.97 -23.08 26.96
N ASN A 335 28.98 -23.97 27.09
CA ASN A 335 29.18 -25.33 27.56
C ASN A 335 29.76 -26.28 26.49
N GLY A 336 30.13 -25.74 25.32
CA GLY A 336 30.54 -26.53 24.17
C GLY A 336 29.44 -27.50 23.77
N LYS A 337 28.24 -27.02 23.44
CA LYS A 337 27.11 -27.83 22.95
C LYS A 337 26.47 -27.14 21.74
N PRO A 338 27.23 -27.00 20.63
CA PRO A 338 26.76 -26.34 19.41
C PRO A 338 25.48 -26.95 18.83
N ASP A 339 25.25 -28.26 18.97
CA ASP A 339 24.00 -28.92 18.54
C ASP A 339 22.77 -28.39 19.27
N ARG A 340 22.89 -28.21 20.59
CA ARG A 340 21.79 -27.70 21.43
C ARG A 340 21.61 -26.20 21.23
N ALA A 341 22.71 -25.50 21.01
CA ALA A 341 22.70 -24.08 20.65
C ALA A 341 21.96 -23.86 19.33
N SER A 342 22.26 -24.60 18.26
CA SER A 342 21.59 -24.48 16.96
C SER A 342 20.07 -24.65 17.07
N ASN A 343 19.61 -25.63 17.85
CA ASN A 343 18.19 -25.82 18.13
C ASN A 343 17.56 -24.64 18.90
N ALA A 344 18.28 -24.06 19.86
CA ALA A 344 17.81 -22.89 20.60
C ALA A 344 17.79 -21.62 19.72
N GLN A 345 18.77 -21.47 18.82
CA GLN A 345 18.83 -20.39 17.83
C GLN A 345 17.67 -20.48 16.83
N GLY A 346 17.35 -21.69 16.33
CA GLY A 346 16.19 -21.89 15.45
C GLY A 346 14.87 -21.47 16.10
N ARG A 347 14.66 -21.81 17.38
CA ARG A 347 13.50 -21.33 18.15
C ARG A 347 13.48 -19.81 18.30
N ALA A 348 14.64 -19.18 18.50
CA ALA A 348 14.73 -17.73 18.60
C ALA A 348 14.35 -17.06 17.27
N SER A 349 14.87 -17.56 16.16
CA SER A 349 14.55 -17.08 14.80
C SER A 349 13.07 -17.19 14.48
N GLU A 350 12.44 -18.31 14.82
CA GLU A 350 11.00 -18.51 14.62
C GLU A 350 10.16 -17.51 15.43
N MET A 351 10.52 -17.26 16.69
CA MET A 351 9.83 -16.30 17.54
C MET A 351 10.01 -14.86 17.04
N ILE A 352 11.20 -14.48 16.55
CA ILE A 352 11.42 -13.18 15.91
C ILE A 352 10.56 -13.02 14.66
N GLN A 353 10.47 -14.07 13.83
CA GLN A 353 9.64 -14.05 12.63
C GLN A 353 8.15 -13.90 12.96
N ARG A 354 7.66 -14.62 13.98
CA ARG A 354 6.27 -14.47 14.47
C ARG A 354 6.01 -13.06 15.01
N ALA A 355 6.96 -12.47 15.73
CA ALA A 355 6.87 -11.10 16.20
C ALA A 355 6.77 -10.09 15.05
N MET A 356 7.63 -10.20 14.03
CA MET A 356 7.57 -9.35 12.83
C MET A 356 6.22 -9.47 12.11
N ASN A 357 5.74 -10.70 11.91
CA ASN A 357 4.43 -10.93 11.30
C ASN A 357 3.29 -10.33 12.12
N SER A 358 3.34 -10.41 13.45
CA SER A 358 2.35 -9.77 14.33
C SER A 358 2.39 -8.24 14.24
N MET A 359 3.58 -7.63 14.10
CA MET A 359 3.73 -6.19 13.93
C MET A 359 3.17 -5.72 12.59
N VAL A 360 3.40 -6.47 11.52
CA VAL A 360 2.82 -6.23 10.20
C VAL A 360 1.30 -6.40 10.22
N ALA A 361 0.79 -7.46 10.87
CA ALA A 361 -0.64 -7.67 11.04
C ALA A 361 -1.29 -6.54 11.87
N ASN A 362 -0.61 -6.03 12.89
CA ASN A 362 -1.06 -4.88 13.69
C ASN A 362 -1.03 -3.56 12.92
N LEU A 363 -0.13 -3.41 11.93
CA LEU A 363 -0.13 -2.28 11.00
C LEU A 363 -1.37 -2.34 10.09
N ASP A 364 -1.74 -3.53 9.62
CA ASP A 364 -2.93 -3.73 8.80
C ASP A 364 -4.24 -3.65 9.59
N SER A 365 -4.26 -4.08 10.85
CA SER A 365 -5.44 -4.03 11.72
C SER A 365 -5.64 -2.68 12.43
N LYS A 366 -4.58 -1.92 12.76
CA LYS A 366 -4.75 -0.51 13.18
C LYS A 366 -5.15 0.43 12.03
N LYS A 367 -4.91 0.05 10.77
CA LYS A 367 -5.59 0.68 9.62
C LYS A 367 -7.11 0.41 9.64
N GLN A 368 -7.56 -0.65 10.32
CA GLN A 368 -8.97 -1.03 10.46
C GLN A 368 -9.63 -0.45 11.73
N ASP A 369 -8.91 -0.33 12.86
CA ASP A 369 -9.44 0.20 14.14
C ASP A 369 -9.64 1.72 14.17
N VAL A 370 -9.05 2.48 13.23
CA VAL A 370 -9.43 3.89 13.01
C VAL A 370 -10.87 4.01 12.48
N TYR A 371 -11.49 2.91 12.04
CA TYR A 371 -12.90 2.90 11.60
C TYR A 371 -13.89 2.43 12.65
N ARG A 372 -13.47 2.13 13.88
CA ARG A 372 -14.39 1.63 14.91
C ARG A 372 -14.11 2.07 16.36
N SER A 373 -13.31 3.11 16.58
CA SER A 373 -13.25 3.76 17.91
C SER A 373 -13.93 5.12 17.87
N GLY A 374 -15.22 5.08 18.15
CA GLY A 374 -16.08 6.24 18.31
C GLY A 374 -17.34 5.82 19.04
N ASN A 375 -17.18 5.35 20.30
CA ASN A 375 -18.07 5.60 21.43
C ASN A 375 -17.96 4.53 22.52
N GLN A 376 -17.62 4.99 23.73
CA GLN A 376 -17.93 4.50 25.10
C GLN A 376 -16.75 4.98 25.96
N GLN A 377 -16.85 5.75 27.05
CA GLN A 377 -17.86 6.26 27.96
C GLN A 377 -17.38 7.69 28.35
N ASP A 378 -18.22 8.69 28.62
CA ASP A 378 -18.75 8.92 29.96
C ASP A 378 -19.92 9.91 29.97
N ARG A 379 -20.88 9.65 30.85
CA ARG A 379 -22.00 10.52 31.21
C ARG A 379 -21.50 11.59 32.18
N SER A 380 -21.84 12.87 31.97
CA SER A 380 -22.56 13.73 32.93
C SER A 380 -22.57 15.23 32.54
N THR A 381 -23.78 15.79 32.47
CA THR A 381 -24.23 17.19 32.73
C THR A 381 -23.77 18.41 31.88
N SER A 382 -24.80 19.16 31.44
CA SER A 382 -24.89 20.61 31.17
C SER A 382 -24.49 21.17 29.79
N ASN A 383 -25.49 21.73 29.08
CA ASN A 383 -25.42 22.70 27.97
C ASN A 383 -24.70 24.02 28.38
N PRO A 384 -24.42 25.00 27.49
CA PRO A 384 -24.26 25.01 26.03
C PRO A 384 -23.06 25.90 25.53
N SER A 385 -22.45 25.58 24.38
CA SER A 385 -21.92 26.55 23.39
C SER A 385 -21.07 25.84 22.35
N PHE A 386 -21.50 25.89 21.09
CA PHE A 386 -20.74 25.37 19.96
C PHE A 386 -20.18 26.56 19.18
N THR A 387 -18.95 26.96 19.50
CA THR A 387 -18.15 27.88 18.68
C THR A 387 -16.97 27.13 18.09
N ASP A 388 -16.89 27.17 16.76
CA ASP A 388 -15.72 26.98 15.91
C ASP A 388 -14.74 25.84 16.24
N SER A 389 -14.91 24.72 15.54
CA SER A 389 -13.77 23.97 15.02
C SER A 389 -13.97 23.73 13.52
N LYS A 390 -13.62 24.75 12.74
CA LYS A 390 -13.41 24.62 11.30
C LYS A 390 -12.10 23.86 11.07
N ASN A 391 -12.15 22.96 10.08
CA ASN A 391 -11.05 22.20 9.47
C ASN A 391 -10.73 20.83 10.07
N THR A 392 -11.51 19.82 9.68
CA THR A 392 -10.97 18.50 9.29
C THR A 392 -11.77 17.95 8.10
N THR A 393 -11.34 18.30 6.89
CA THR A 393 -11.91 17.79 5.63
C THR A 393 -11.52 16.32 5.45
N THR A 394 -12.46 15.44 5.76
CA THR A 394 -12.31 14.00 5.55
C THR A 394 -12.77 13.64 4.14
N ASP A 395 -11.84 13.69 3.19
CA ASP A 395 -12.05 13.09 1.85
C ASP A 395 -12.12 11.56 2.00
N GLY A 396 -13.26 10.99 1.61
CA GLY A 396 -13.70 9.63 1.91
C GLY A 396 -13.02 8.54 1.08
N SER A 397 -11.79 8.20 1.42
CA SER A 397 -11.12 6.95 1.02
C SER A 397 -10.77 6.17 2.30
N SER A 398 -11.38 5.00 2.45
CA SER A 398 -11.29 4.15 3.64
C SER A 398 -10.69 2.79 3.32
N SER A 399 -9.62 2.42 4.02
CA SER A 399 -8.84 1.20 3.78
C SER A 399 -9.52 -0.06 4.33
N GLY A 400 -9.51 -1.15 3.56
CA GLY A 400 -9.94 -2.47 4.03
C GLY A 400 -9.79 -3.55 2.97
N GLY A 401 -8.71 -4.34 3.06
CA GLY A 401 -8.49 -5.50 2.19
C GLY A 401 -7.31 -6.36 2.64
N THR A 402 -7.54 -7.28 3.57
CA THR A 402 -6.57 -8.30 4.02
C THR A 402 -6.29 -9.29 2.89
N ILE A 403 -5.03 -9.60 2.59
CA ILE A 403 -4.63 -10.68 1.69
C ILE A 403 -4.43 -11.95 2.51
N ASP A 404 -5.08 -13.03 2.08
CA ASP A 404 -4.91 -14.36 2.65
C ASP A 404 -3.79 -15.05 1.86
N VAL A 405 -2.68 -15.35 2.54
CA VAL A 405 -1.49 -15.98 1.93
C VAL A 405 -1.58 -17.49 2.19
N PRO A 406 -1.63 -18.35 1.16
CA PRO A 406 -1.64 -19.80 1.36
C PRO A 406 -0.41 -20.26 2.15
N ALA A 407 -0.64 -21.18 3.10
CA ALA A 407 0.35 -21.64 4.06
C ALA A 407 1.65 -22.14 3.42
N LYS A 408 2.76 -21.48 3.79
CA LYS A 408 4.15 -21.81 3.47
C LYS A 408 4.54 -23.16 4.08
N TYR A 409 4.55 -24.24 3.28
CA TYR A 409 5.28 -25.46 3.67
C TYR A 409 5.96 -26.22 2.51
N LYS A 410 5.89 -25.75 1.25
CA LYS A 410 6.57 -26.42 0.11
C LYS A 410 7.73 -25.65 -0.52
N GLU A 411 8.09 -24.49 0.01
CA GLU A 411 9.00 -23.55 -0.65
C GLU A 411 10.48 -23.72 -0.24
N GLN A 412 10.75 -24.23 0.97
CA GLN A 412 12.13 -24.47 1.44
C GLN A 412 12.74 -25.74 0.82
N GLU A 413 11.94 -26.80 0.62
CA GLU A 413 12.39 -28.01 -0.10
C GLU A 413 12.65 -27.73 -1.58
N ALA A 414 11.80 -26.94 -2.23
CA ALA A 414 11.99 -26.51 -3.61
C ALA A 414 13.28 -25.68 -3.79
N LYS A 415 13.57 -24.74 -2.87
CA LYS A 415 14.82 -23.95 -2.87
C LYS A 415 16.07 -24.82 -2.72
N LYS A 416 16.00 -25.93 -1.97
CA LYS A 416 17.11 -26.89 -1.81
C LYS A 416 17.32 -27.73 -3.07
N ILE A 417 16.23 -28.20 -3.69
CA ILE A 417 16.26 -28.97 -4.94
C ILE A 417 16.79 -28.12 -6.11
N VAL A 418 16.34 -26.86 -6.23
CA VAL A 418 16.78 -25.96 -7.31
C VAL A 418 18.27 -25.62 -7.20
N ARG A 419 18.80 -25.38 -5.99
CA ARG A 419 20.25 -25.15 -5.78
C ARG A 419 21.09 -26.38 -6.10
N GLU A 420 20.60 -27.57 -5.77
CA GLU A 420 21.24 -28.85 -6.10
C GLU A 420 21.27 -29.06 -7.62
N LEU A 421 20.16 -28.78 -8.32
CA LEU A 421 20.06 -28.87 -9.78
C LEU A 421 20.99 -27.86 -10.48
N TYR A 422 21.10 -26.63 -9.98
CA TYR A 422 21.98 -25.61 -10.55
C TYR A 422 23.46 -25.95 -10.38
N THR A 423 23.82 -26.50 -9.21
CA THR A 423 25.18 -26.99 -8.93
C THR A 423 25.55 -28.16 -9.84
N ARG A 424 24.63 -29.12 -10.05
CA ARG A 424 24.84 -30.25 -10.97
C ARG A 424 24.89 -29.82 -12.43
N TYR A 425 24.07 -28.84 -12.84
CA TYR A 425 24.12 -28.28 -14.20
C TYR A 425 25.49 -27.67 -14.52
N LYS A 426 26.10 -26.98 -13.54
CA LYS A 426 27.42 -26.34 -13.68
C LYS A 426 28.56 -27.38 -13.73
N ASN A 427 28.43 -28.49 -13.01
CA ASN A 427 29.45 -29.55 -12.97
C ASN A 427 29.30 -30.60 -14.11
N ALA A 428 28.18 -30.63 -14.83
CA ALA A 428 27.87 -31.63 -15.86
C ALA A 428 28.52 -31.33 -17.25
N GLU A 429 29.66 -30.64 -17.30
CA GLU A 429 30.31 -30.28 -18.59
C GLU A 429 30.68 -31.48 -19.46
N LYS A 430 30.77 -32.69 -18.91
CA LYS A 430 31.16 -33.91 -19.64
C LYS A 430 30.00 -34.78 -20.15
N ASN A 431 28.73 -34.48 -19.84
CA ASN A 431 27.59 -35.31 -20.29
C ASN A 431 26.40 -34.47 -20.80
N VAL A 432 26.29 -34.35 -22.12
CA VAL A 432 25.29 -33.51 -22.82
C VAL A 432 23.84 -33.94 -22.53
N LYS A 433 23.57 -35.23 -22.29
CA LYS A 433 22.22 -35.74 -22.00
C LYS A 433 21.72 -35.30 -20.62
N GLU A 434 22.60 -35.32 -19.63
CA GLU A 434 22.29 -34.94 -18.24
C GLU A 434 22.03 -33.43 -18.12
N LYS A 435 22.82 -32.61 -18.81
CA LYS A 435 22.64 -31.16 -18.85
C LYS A 435 21.28 -30.74 -19.44
N LYS A 436 20.82 -31.43 -20.50
CA LYS A 436 19.51 -31.20 -21.11
C LYS A 436 18.36 -31.65 -20.21
N TYR A 437 18.53 -32.74 -19.46
CA TYR A 437 17.55 -33.22 -18.50
C TYR A 437 17.41 -32.28 -17.29
N ILE A 438 18.53 -31.80 -16.72
CA ILE A 438 18.54 -30.85 -15.60
C ILE A 438 17.95 -29.49 -16.02
N ARG A 439 18.26 -28.99 -17.22
CA ARG A 439 17.67 -27.76 -17.74
C ARG A 439 16.14 -27.85 -17.83
N ARG A 440 15.62 -28.96 -18.34
CA ARG A 440 14.17 -29.17 -18.46
C ARG A 440 13.47 -29.31 -17.10
N LEU A 441 14.17 -29.79 -16.08
CA LEU A 441 13.67 -29.82 -14.70
C LEU A 441 13.69 -28.43 -14.05
N LEU A 442 14.68 -27.60 -14.38
CA LEU A 442 14.75 -26.19 -13.95
C LEU A 442 13.67 -25.32 -14.62
N ASP A 443 13.31 -25.60 -15.88
CA ASP A 443 12.24 -24.88 -16.60
C ASP A 443 10.82 -25.19 -16.05
N TRP A 444 10.67 -26.23 -15.23
CA TRP A 444 9.38 -26.68 -14.69
C TRP A 444 9.09 -26.15 -13.27
N TYR A 445 10.11 -25.61 -12.59
CA TYR A 445 10.05 -24.96 -11.28
C TYR A 445 10.01 -23.43 -11.44
#